data_AF-A0A974AHJ5-F1
#
_entry.id   AF-A0A974AHJ5-F1
#
_cell.length_a   1.000
_cell.length_b   1.000
_cell.length_c   1.000
_cell.angle_alpha   90.00
_cell.angle_beta   90.00
_cell.angle_gamma   90.00
#
_symmetry.space_group_name_H-M   'P 1'
#
loop_
_entity.id
_entity.type
_entity.pdbx_description
1 polymer ?
#
loop_
_entity_poly.entity_id
_entity_poly.type
_entity_poly.pdbx_seq_one_letter_code
_entity_poly.pdbx_strand_id
1 'polypeptide(L)' 'MQVKIKDFTVEMEVKNKGLEFEVRDNDGNFLGDCYVTKTGLEWCNGKITQGNGRKISWQKFIAMMAESAKKQ' A
#
# COMPACT_ATOMS: atom_id res chain seq x y z
N MET A 1 10.85 -21.14 -23.88
CA MET A 1 9.60 -21.42 -23.14
C MET A 1 9.76 -20.86 -21.74
N GLN A 2 8.91 -19.92 -21.29
CA GLN A 2 8.81 -19.67 -19.85
C GLN A 2 7.49 -19.03 -19.43
N VAL A 3 6.97 -19.61 -18.37
CA VAL A 3 5.65 -19.43 -17.75
C VAL A 3 5.65 -18.11 -16.97
N LYS A 4 4.55 -17.36 -17.10
CA LYS A 4 4.32 -16.10 -16.38
C LYS A 4 3.08 -16.27 -15.51
N ILE A 5 3.12 -15.77 -14.28
CA ILE A 5 1.89 -15.52 -13.54
C ILE A 5 1.16 -14.41 -14.29
N LYS A 6 0.05 -14.75 -14.93
CA LYS A 6 -0.74 -13.83 -15.76
C LYS A 6 -1.75 -13.04 -14.92
N ASP A 7 -2.11 -13.58 -13.76
CA ASP A 7 -2.94 -12.96 -12.76
C ASP A 7 -2.66 -13.63 -11.40
N PHE A 8 -2.47 -12.84 -10.34
CA PHE A 8 -2.35 -13.31 -8.96
C PHE A 8 -3.51 -12.70 -8.18
N THR A 9 -4.74 -13.10 -8.54
CA THR A 9 -5.95 -12.67 -7.84
C THR A 9 -6.01 -13.40 -6.50
N VAL A 10 -5.43 -12.79 -5.48
CA VAL A 10 -5.61 -13.25 -4.10
C VAL A 10 -6.93 -12.64 -3.60
N GLU A 11 -8.03 -13.41 -3.67
CA GLU A 11 -9.22 -13.14 -2.85
C GLU A 11 -8.91 -13.47 -1.38
N MET A 12 -8.01 -12.70 -0.77
CA MET A 12 -7.89 -12.67 0.68
C MET A 12 -8.79 -11.55 1.17
N GLU A 13 -9.83 -11.92 1.91
CA GLU A 13 -10.49 -11.00 2.81
C GLU A 13 -9.40 -10.39 3.70
N VAL A 14 -9.16 -9.08 3.56
CA VAL A 14 -8.16 -8.35 4.34
C VAL A 14 -8.62 -8.33 5.80
N LYS A 15 -8.27 -9.38 6.54
CA LYS A 15 -8.52 -9.51 7.98
C LYS A 15 -7.71 -8.46 8.75
N ASN A 16 -7.85 -8.42 10.07
CA ASN A 16 -7.25 -7.36 10.91
C ASN A 16 -5.73 -7.13 10.71
N LYS A 17 -4.97 -8.12 10.22
CA LYS A 17 -3.52 -7.97 9.99
C LYS A 17 -3.14 -7.18 8.73
N GLY A 18 -4.03 -7.09 7.73
CA GLY A 18 -3.73 -6.38 6.49
C GLY A 18 -2.86 -7.15 5.50
N LEU A 19 -2.49 -6.46 4.42
CA LEU A 19 -1.42 -6.80 3.48
C LEU A 19 -0.26 -5.82 3.68
N GLU A 20 0.97 -6.28 3.45
CA GLU A 20 2.19 -5.48 3.55
C GLU A 20 2.88 -5.42 2.19
N PHE A 21 3.25 -4.22 1.77
CA PHE A 21 3.99 -3.94 0.56
C PHE A 21 5.35 -3.36 0.92
N GLU A 22 6.43 -4.06 0.58
CA GLU A 22 7.77 -3.45 0.58
C GLU A 22 7.89 -2.56 -0.67
N VAL A 23 8.16 -1.26 -0.49
CA VAL A 23 8.25 -0.29 -1.58
C VAL A 23 9.69 0.16 -1.77
N ARG A 24 10.17 0.05 -3.01
CA ARG A 24 11.51 0.44 -3.46
C ARG A 24 11.45 1.39 -4.64
N ASP A 25 12.49 2.19 -4.85
CA ASP A 25 12.66 2.97 -6.08
C ASP A 25 13.17 2.10 -7.24
N ASN A 26 13.33 2.71 -8.42
CA ASN A 26 13.82 2.01 -9.62
C ASN A 26 15.27 1.55 -9.51
N ASP A 27 16.04 2.12 -8.57
CA ASP A 27 17.43 1.76 -8.30
C ASP A 27 17.53 0.65 -7.22
N GLY A 28 16.39 0.19 -6.71
CA GLY A 28 16.30 -0.86 -5.70
C GLY A 28 16.46 -0.38 -4.25
N ASN A 29 16.57 0.94 -4.03
CA ASN A 29 16.68 1.50 -2.69
C ASN A 29 15.34 1.38 -1.96
N PHE A 30 15.42 0.99 -0.69
CA PHE A 30 14.25 0.83 0.15
C PHE A 30 13.67 2.18 0.56
N LEU A 31 12.39 2.40 0.27
CA LEU A 31 11.66 3.63 0.61
C LEU A 31 10.79 3.44 1.86
N GLY A 32 10.31 2.23 2.11
CA GLY A 32 9.46 1.93 3.25
C GLY A 32 8.45 0.84 2.97
N ASP A 33 7.65 0.53 3.99
CA ASP A 33 6.58 -0.45 3.91
C ASP A 33 5.22 0.25 3.87
N CYS A 34 4.29 -0.26 3.07
CA CYS A 34 2.90 0.16 3.08
C CYS A 34 2.00 -0.98 3.55
N TYR A 35 1.27 -0.75 4.64
CA TYR A 35 0.28 -1.69 5.13
C TYR A 35 -1.10 -1.26 4.67
N VAL A 36 -1.82 -2.18 4.02
CA VAL A 36 -3.22 -2.02 3.62
C VAL A 36 -4.07 -2.87 4.53
N THR A 37 -4.89 -2.22 5.35
CA THR A 37 -5.74 -2.88 6.36
C THR A 37 -7.21 -2.53 6.11
N LYS A 38 -8.13 -3.18 6.84
CA LYS A 38 -9.56 -2.85 6.72
C LYS A 38 -9.87 -1.38 7.07
N THR A 39 -9.08 -0.76 7.96
CA THR A 39 -9.34 0.60 8.44
C THR A 39 -8.69 1.68 7.58
N GLY A 40 -7.74 1.30 6.72
CA GLY A 40 -7.05 2.24 5.84
C GLY A 40 -5.62 1.79 5.51
N LEU A 41 -4.81 2.75 5.10
CA LEU A 41 -3.40 2.55 4.79
C LEU A 41 -2.51 3.09 5.90
N GLU A 42 -1.39 2.42 6.13
CA GLU A 42 -0.32 2.89 6.99
C GLU A 42 1.00 2.89 6.20
N TRP A 43 1.65 4.04 6.15
CA TRP A 43 2.97 4.20 5.53
C TRP A 43 4.07 4.22 6.59
N CYS A 44 4.98 3.28 6.46
CA CYS A 44 6.13 3.09 7.32
C CYS A 44 7.40 3.52 6.56
N ASN A 45 7.82 4.77 6.77
CA ASN A 45 8.99 5.31 6.06
C ASN A 45 10.29 4.67 6.57
N GLY A 46 11.04 4.02 5.68
CA GLY A 46 12.28 3.32 6.04
C GLY A 46 12.07 2.33 7.18
N LYS A 47 12.78 2.51 8.31
CA LYS A 47 12.81 1.57 9.44
C LYS A 47 11.60 1.63 10.39
N ILE A 48 10.56 2.40 10.05
CA ILE A 48 9.37 2.50 10.90
C ILE A 48 8.59 1.18 10.82
N THR A 49 8.14 0.65 11.95
CA THR A 49 7.35 -0.58 11.99
C THR A 49 5.85 -0.31 12.00
N GLN A 50 5.05 -1.29 11.56
CA GLN A 50 3.59 -1.25 11.65
C GLN A 50 3.11 -0.84 13.05
N GLY A 51 2.15 0.07 13.12
CA GLY A 51 1.66 0.69 14.35
C GLY A 51 2.17 2.12 14.55
N ASN A 52 3.39 2.41 14.08
CA ASN A 52 4.10 3.68 14.25
C ASN A 52 4.19 4.51 12.96
N GLY A 53 3.65 3.99 11.85
CA GLY A 53 3.61 4.66 10.57
C GLY A 53 2.55 5.75 10.48
N ARG A 54 2.58 6.50 9.39
CA ARG A 54 1.56 7.50 9.08
C ARG A 54 0.31 6.79 8.57
N LYS A 55 -0.79 6.92 9.32
CA LYS A 55 -2.08 6.31 9.00
C LYS A 55 -2.98 7.27 8.23
N ILE A 56 -3.67 6.76 7.22
CA ILE A 56 -4.78 7.43 6.53
C ILE A 56 -5.97 6.48 6.44
N SER A 57 -7.18 7.00 6.72
CA SER A 57 -8.40 6.24 6.50
C SER A 57 -8.69 6.11 5.01
N TRP A 58 -9.49 5.10 4.64
CA TRP A 58 -9.96 4.94 3.26
C TRP A 58 -10.67 6.17 2.72
N GLN A 59 -11.53 6.81 3.52
CA GLN A 59 -12.22 8.05 3.12
C GLN A 59 -11.25 9.15 2.74
N LYS A 60 -10.19 9.35 3.54
CA LYS A 60 -9.17 10.37 3.27
C LYS A 60 -8.35 10.02 2.04
N PHE A 61 -7.97 8.75 1.88
CA PHE A 61 -7.26 8.28 0.71
C PHE A 61 -8.07 8.49 -0.58
N ILE A 62 -9.35 8.09 -0.60
CA ILE A 62 -10.25 8.29 -1.74
C ILE A 62 -10.38 9.78 -2.08
N ALA A 63 -10.56 10.64 -1.07
CA ALA A 63 -10.63 12.09 -1.28
C ALA A 63 -9.36 12.64 -1.94
N MET A 64 -8.17 12.24 -1.47
CA MET A 64 -6.89 12.66 -2.05
C MET A 64 -6.77 12.26 -3.53
N MET A 65 -7.17 11.04 -3.87
CA MET A 65 -7.12 10.56 -5.26
C MET A 65 -8.16 11.25 -6.14
N ALA A 66 -9.37 11.48 -5.62
CA ALA A 66 -10.42 12.19 -6.35
C ALA A 66 -10.10 13.68 -6.59
N GLU A 67 -9.42 14.34 -5.66
CA GLU A 67 -8.97 15.73 -5.82
C GLU A 67 -7.83 15.85 -6.84
N SER A 68 -6.92 14.87 -6.88
CA SER A 68 -5.85 14.83 -7.87
C SER A 68 -6.35 14.68 -9.31
N ALA A 69 -7.57 14.12 -9.49
CA ALA A 69 -8.22 14.00 -10.80
C ALA A 69 -8.88 15.29 -11.32
N LYS A 70 -8.96 16.35 -10.51
CA LYS A 70 -9.56 17.65 -10.90
C LYS A 70 -8.53 18.71 -11.36
N LYS A 71 -7.24 18.37 -11.39
CA LYS A 71 -6.15 19.24 -11.86
C LYS A 71 -5.59 18.80 -13.22
N GLN A 72 -6.46 18.46 -14.17
CA GLN A 72 -6.08 18.22 -15.56
C GLN A 72 -6.74 19.24 -16.48
#